data_AF-A0A950RHV5-F1
#
_entry.id   AF-A0A950RHV5-F1
#
_cell.length_a   1.000
_cell.length_b   1.000
_cell.length_c   1.000
_cell.angle_alpha   90.00
_cell.angle_beta   90.00
_cell.angle_gamma   90.00
#
_symmetry.space_group_name_H-M   'P 1'
#
loop_
_entity.id
_entity.type
_entity.pdbx_description
1 polymer ?
#
loop_
_entity_poly.entity_id
_entity_poly.type
_entity_poly.pdbx_seq_one_letter_code
_entity_poly.pdbx_strand_id
1 'polypeptide(L)'
;YRANQSPTLTADLIGPHGETLPRFLRPGLHSGTLPKLFPKLRRAEQAHPRLEPWRSPPKYHEALHHVEESLRHFVERQFLFLLNQSRRWGPARVTAGEIDLAPSRIRMEVCCPELGSPGLMVSFEEQAGRLLAGAAAPDWLPKLTADQYQALTDALAGFYKLAGVDLVRPQIEACLGPKVFSYTVTAEGLLVWSGLHSGPDAVYPWAEGEVLRPRPLDGTGLDSYPPVPAAELLFPKVPVSWKDWVEVWEKDQEGQGVSRLALARGWVLLESRPMLVSAAATPVGP
;
A
#
# COMPACT_ATOMS: atom_id res chain seq x y z
N TYR A 1 -10.33 28.48 6.29
CA TYR A 1 -10.02 27.15 5.74
C TYR A 1 -8.68 26.58 6.24
N ARG A 2 -7.57 27.34 6.29
CA ARG A 2 -6.27 26.88 6.84
C ARG A 2 -6.27 26.48 8.34
N ALA A 3 -7.17 27.03 9.15
CA ALA A 3 -7.16 26.82 10.61
C ALA A 3 -7.63 25.42 11.09
N ASN A 4 -8.30 24.63 10.24
CA ASN A 4 -8.82 23.29 10.59
C ASN A 4 -8.06 22.15 9.90
N GLN A 5 -6.93 22.41 9.24
CA GLN A 5 -6.14 21.37 8.60
C GLN A 5 -5.10 20.83 9.59
N SER A 6 -5.00 19.50 9.65
CA SER A 6 -3.91 18.83 10.38
C SER A 6 -2.56 19.38 9.89
N PRO A 7 -1.59 19.63 10.79
CA PRO A 7 -0.26 20.07 10.38
C PRO A 7 0.47 19.01 9.54
N THR A 8 0.03 17.74 9.60
CA THR A 8 0.57 16.60 8.87
C THR A 8 -0.48 15.95 7.97
N LEU A 9 -0.02 15.31 6.89
CA LEU A 9 -0.88 14.48 6.04
C LEU A 9 -1.49 13.34 6.86
N THR A 10 -2.81 13.24 6.82
CA THR A 10 -3.62 12.18 7.43
C THR A 10 -4.49 11.51 6.39
N ALA A 11 -5.03 10.34 6.72
CA ALA A 11 -5.93 9.62 5.82
C ALA A 11 -7.08 10.52 5.33
N ASP A 12 -7.27 10.57 4.02
CA ASP A 12 -8.29 11.38 3.34
C ASP A 12 -9.56 10.56 3.11
N LEU A 13 -10.67 11.26 2.90
CA LEU A 13 -11.97 10.67 2.60
C LEU A 13 -12.06 10.32 1.11
N ILE A 14 -12.46 9.09 0.83
CA ILE A 14 -12.60 8.51 -0.50
C ILE A 14 -14.08 8.43 -0.89
N GLY A 15 -14.88 7.78 -0.04
CA GLY A 15 -16.28 7.50 -0.34
C GLY A 15 -17.23 8.63 0.10
N PRO A 16 -18.46 8.68 -0.47
CA PRO A 16 -19.48 9.68 -0.14
C PRO A 16 -19.93 9.63 1.33
N HIS A 17 -19.65 8.53 2.03
CA HIS A 17 -20.00 8.32 3.44
C HIS A 17 -18.83 8.60 4.40
N GLY A 18 -17.80 9.31 3.94
CA GLY A 18 -16.60 9.57 4.74
C GLY A 18 -15.78 8.31 4.99
N GLU A 19 -15.71 7.43 3.99
CA GLU A 19 -14.90 6.21 4.05
C GLU A 19 -13.45 6.53 3.71
N THR A 20 -12.52 6.02 4.51
CA THR A 20 -11.08 6.00 4.21
C THR A 20 -10.70 4.63 3.64
N LEU A 21 -9.52 4.53 3.01
CA LEU A 21 -9.05 3.24 2.45
C LEU A 21 -9.02 2.10 3.49
N PRO A 22 -8.50 2.30 4.72
CA PRO A 22 -8.55 1.26 5.74
C PRO A 22 -9.99 0.89 6.13
N ARG A 23 -10.93 1.82 6.06
CA ARG A 23 -12.34 1.57 6.40
C ARG A 23 -13.04 0.69 5.38
N PHE A 24 -12.64 0.72 4.10
CA PHE A 24 -13.15 -0.22 3.10
C PHE A 24 -12.76 -1.67 3.39
N LEU A 25 -11.53 -1.87 3.90
CA LEU A 25 -10.93 -3.19 4.07
C LEU A 25 -11.10 -3.78 5.47
N ARG A 26 -11.04 -2.97 6.54
CA ARG A 26 -11.08 -3.47 7.92
C ARG A 26 -12.49 -3.94 8.32
N PRO A 27 -12.68 -5.21 8.69
CA PRO A 27 -13.96 -5.69 9.21
C PRO A 27 -14.40 -4.88 10.44
N GLY A 28 -15.68 -4.53 10.52
CA GLY A 28 -16.23 -3.84 11.70
C GLY A 28 -17.70 -3.47 11.56
N LEU A 29 -18.31 -2.98 12.63
CA LEU A 29 -19.75 -2.66 12.67
C LEU A 29 -20.10 -1.58 11.62
N HIS A 30 -19.29 -0.52 11.56
CA HIS A 30 -19.43 0.62 10.64
C HIS A 30 -18.32 0.73 9.59
N SER A 31 -17.52 -0.33 9.41
CA SER A 31 -16.43 -0.46 8.43
C SER A 31 -16.55 -1.77 7.66
N GLY A 32 -15.61 -2.04 6.75
CA GLY A 32 -15.48 -3.32 6.07
C GLY A 32 -16.47 -3.48 4.93
N THR A 33 -16.61 -2.46 4.09
CA THR A 33 -17.47 -2.47 2.91
C THR A 33 -17.13 -3.65 1.99
N LEU A 34 -15.84 -3.85 1.68
CA LEU A 34 -15.40 -4.98 0.84
C LEU A 34 -15.60 -6.34 1.55
N PRO A 35 -15.14 -6.56 2.80
CA PRO A 35 -15.44 -7.77 3.56
C PRO A 35 -16.93 -8.12 3.68
N LYS A 36 -17.83 -7.13 3.63
CA LYS A 36 -19.28 -7.34 3.68
C LYS A 36 -19.90 -7.62 2.31
N LEU A 37 -19.40 -7.01 1.24
CA LEU A 37 -19.93 -7.18 -0.12
C LEU A 37 -19.57 -8.54 -0.70
N PHE A 38 -18.32 -8.99 -0.59
CA PHE A 38 -17.87 -10.24 -1.20
C PHE A 38 -18.60 -11.50 -0.71
N PRO A 39 -18.84 -11.72 0.60
CA PRO A 39 -19.64 -12.86 1.06
C PRO A 39 -21.09 -12.81 0.57
N LYS A 40 -21.68 -11.62 0.44
CA LYS A 40 -23.04 -11.46 -0.08
C LYS A 40 -23.11 -11.78 -1.57
N LEU A 41 -22.11 -11.34 -2.35
CA LEU A 41 -21.96 -11.67 -3.76
C LEU A 41 -21.83 -13.19 -3.95
N ARG A 42 -20.88 -13.83 -3.25
CA ARG A 42 -20.68 -15.29 -3.34
C ARG A 42 -21.94 -16.09 -2.98
N ARG A 43 -22.65 -15.71 -1.92
CA ARG A 43 -23.92 -16.36 -1.53
C ARG A 43 -24.99 -16.22 -2.61
N ALA A 44 -25.06 -15.06 -3.25
CA ALA A 44 -26.03 -14.82 -4.31
C ALA A 44 -25.72 -15.61 -5.59
N GLU A 45 -24.44 -15.68 -5.98
CA GLU A 45 -23.97 -16.51 -7.09
C GLU A 45 -24.26 -17.99 -6.83
N GLN A 46 -23.96 -18.48 -5.61
CA GLN A 46 -24.24 -19.85 -5.21
C GLN A 46 -25.73 -20.20 -5.14
N ALA A 47 -26.59 -19.24 -4.80
CA ALA A 47 -28.04 -19.45 -4.80
C ALA A 47 -28.63 -19.56 -6.22
N HIS A 48 -27.88 -19.12 -7.24
CA HIS A 48 -28.34 -19.08 -8.62
C HIS A 48 -27.30 -19.66 -9.60
N PRO A 49 -26.89 -20.94 -9.45
CA PRO A 49 -25.80 -21.53 -10.23
C PRO A 49 -26.12 -21.74 -11.73
N ARG A 50 -27.40 -21.59 -12.12
CA ARG A 50 -27.87 -21.68 -13.51
C ARG A 50 -28.15 -20.31 -14.14
N LEU A 51 -27.97 -19.23 -13.39
CA LEU A 51 -28.01 -17.89 -13.95
C LEU A 51 -26.62 -17.60 -14.52
N GLU A 52 -26.59 -17.15 -15.78
CA GLU A 52 -25.39 -16.59 -16.37
C GLU A 52 -24.79 -15.50 -15.46
N PRO A 53 -23.46 -15.33 -15.39
CA PRO A 53 -22.79 -14.44 -14.43
C PRO A 53 -23.36 -13.00 -14.37
N TRP A 54 -23.89 -12.50 -15.48
CA TRP A 54 -24.54 -11.19 -15.59
C TRP A 54 -25.96 -11.10 -14.99
N ARG A 55 -26.52 -12.21 -14.49
CA ARG A 55 -27.84 -12.28 -13.83
C ARG A 55 -27.74 -12.47 -12.30
N SER A 56 -26.54 -12.53 -11.74
CA SER A 56 -26.29 -12.32 -10.30
C SER A 56 -26.89 -10.98 -9.84
N PRO A 57 -27.31 -10.79 -8.57
CA PRO A 57 -28.02 -9.59 -8.16
C PRO A 57 -27.25 -8.32 -8.51
N PRO A 58 -27.75 -7.48 -9.43
CA PRO A 58 -27.01 -6.32 -9.96
C PRO A 58 -26.50 -5.40 -8.86
N LYS A 59 -27.24 -5.29 -7.76
CA LYS A 59 -26.92 -4.44 -6.61
C LYS A 59 -25.55 -4.67 -5.96
N TYR A 60 -25.01 -5.90 -5.95
CA TYR A 60 -23.70 -6.15 -5.31
C TYR A 60 -22.54 -5.82 -6.24
N HIS A 61 -22.69 -6.07 -7.54
CA HIS A 61 -21.74 -5.61 -8.55
C HIS A 61 -21.76 -4.08 -8.67
N GLU A 62 -22.94 -3.46 -8.65
CA GLU A 62 -23.10 -2.00 -8.63
C GLU A 62 -22.45 -1.38 -7.39
N ALA A 63 -22.62 -1.98 -6.21
CA ALA A 63 -21.94 -1.52 -5.00
C ALA A 63 -20.41 -1.64 -5.08
N LEU A 64 -19.88 -2.72 -5.67
CA LEU A 64 -18.44 -2.87 -5.91
C LEU A 64 -17.95 -1.84 -6.95
N HIS A 65 -18.72 -1.60 -7.99
CA HIS A 65 -18.42 -0.60 -9.02
C HIS A 65 -18.36 0.83 -8.43
N HIS A 66 -19.26 1.19 -7.52
CA HIS A 66 -19.19 2.48 -6.83
C HIS A 66 -17.96 2.62 -5.92
N VAL A 67 -17.51 1.53 -5.30
CA VAL A 67 -16.25 1.51 -4.53
C VAL A 67 -15.06 1.70 -5.48
N GLU A 68 -15.05 0.99 -6.60
CA GLU A 68 -14.03 1.13 -7.64
C GLU A 68 -13.95 2.57 -8.17
N GLU A 69 -15.09 3.17 -8.52
CA GLU A 69 -15.19 4.54 -9.01
C GLU A 69 -14.68 5.56 -7.97
N SER A 70 -15.06 5.38 -6.70
CA SER A 70 -14.58 6.24 -5.62
C SER A 70 -13.06 6.13 -5.44
N LEU A 71 -12.51 4.91 -5.53
CA LEU A 71 -11.06 4.67 -5.47
C LEU A 71 -10.35 5.28 -6.67
N ARG A 72 -10.91 5.15 -7.88
CA ARG A 72 -10.36 5.75 -9.11
C ARG A 72 -10.23 7.26 -8.98
N HIS A 73 -11.31 7.94 -8.57
CA HIS A 73 -11.27 9.39 -8.32
C HIS A 73 -10.26 9.78 -7.24
N PHE A 74 -10.13 8.99 -6.18
CA PHE A 74 -9.13 9.24 -5.13
C PHE A 74 -7.69 9.12 -5.65
N VAL A 75 -7.39 8.07 -6.42
CA VAL A 75 -6.06 7.84 -7.03
C VAL A 75 -5.72 8.95 -8.02
N GLU A 76 -6.67 9.28 -8.90
CA GLU A 76 -6.51 10.36 -9.87
C GLU A 76 -6.23 11.70 -9.18
N ARG A 77 -7.01 12.04 -8.14
CA ARG A 77 -6.89 13.30 -7.41
C ARG A 77 -5.61 13.38 -6.57
N GLN A 78 -5.29 12.34 -5.81
CA GLN A 78 -4.27 12.40 -4.76
C GLN A 78 -2.90 11.89 -5.22
N PHE A 79 -2.82 11.20 -6.35
CA PHE A 79 -1.57 10.63 -6.83
C PHE A 79 -1.27 11.06 -8.27
N LEU A 80 -2.14 10.73 -9.22
CA LEU A 80 -1.84 10.92 -10.64
C LEU A 80 -1.86 12.38 -11.07
N PHE A 81 -2.74 13.20 -10.48
CA PHE A 81 -2.78 14.64 -10.74
C PHE A 81 -1.43 15.28 -10.42
N LEU A 82 -0.79 14.91 -9.31
CA LEU A 82 0.51 15.48 -8.93
C LEU A 82 1.62 15.08 -9.88
N LEU A 83 1.68 13.80 -10.27
CA LEU A 83 2.67 13.32 -11.24
C LEU A 83 2.49 13.99 -12.61
N ASN A 84 1.24 14.12 -13.09
CA ASN A 84 0.96 14.75 -14.37
C ASN A 84 1.24 16.26 -14.39
N GLN A 85 1.28 16.92 -13.23
CA GLN A 85 1.68 18.33 -13.12
C GLN A 85 3.18 18.51 -12.84
N SER A 86 3.90 17.40 -12.64
CA SER A 86 5.28 17.46 -12.20
C SER A 86 6.25 17.74 -13.35
N ARG A 87 7.13 18.72 -13.17
CA ARG A 87 8.21 18.97 -14.15
C ARG A 87 9.28 17.88 -14.10
N ARG A 88 9.59 17.34 -12.91
CA ARG A 88 10.53 16.22 -12.75
C ARG A 88 10.02 14.93 -13.41
N TRP A 89 8.70 14.71 -13.40
CA TRP A 89 8.10 13.60 -14.12
C TRP A 89 8.19 13.79 -15.64
N GLY A 90 8.02 15.03 -16.10
CA GLY A 90 8.15 15.41 -17.50
C GLY A 90 6.85 15.20 -18.28
N PRO A 91 6.92 15.07 -19.62
CA PRO A 91 5.73 15.07 -20.47
C PRO A 91 4.94 13.76 -20.48
N ALA A 92 5.49 12.68 -19.93
CA ALA A 92 4.87 11.36 -19.93
C ALA A 92 3.58 11.38 -19.10
N ARG A 93 2.48 10.84 -19.62
CA ARG A 93 1.19 10.90 -18.91
C ARG A 93 0.91 9.62 -18.15
N VAL A 94 0.59 9.78 -16.86
CA VAL A 94 0.11 8.68 -16.02
C VAL A 94 -1.41 8.69 -15.92
N THR A 95 -2.02 7.52 -15.99
CA THR A 95 -3.48 7.31 -15.91
C THR A 95 -3.79 6.13 -15.02
N ALA A 96 -5.00 6.09 -14.45
CA ALA A 96 -5.45 4.96 -13.66
C ALA A 96 -5.89 3.82 -14.61
N GLY A 97 -5.28 2.65 -14.45
CA GLY A 97 -5.64 1.43 -15.17
C GLY A 97 -6.72 0.63 -14.45
N GLU A 98 -6.57 -0.69 -14.45
CA GLU A 98 -7.48 -1.61 -13.75
C GLU A 98 -7.40 -1.44 -12.22
N ILE A 99 -8.55 -1.54 -11.54
CA ILE A 99 -8.62 -1.55 -10.08
C ILE A 99 -9.29 -2.85 -9.64
N ASP A 100 -8.49 -3.77 -9.12
CA ASP A 100 -8.96 -5.04 -8.58
C ASP A 100 -9.35 -4.90 -7.12
N LEU A 101 -10.59 -5.29 -6.82
CA LEU A 101 -11.09 -5.35 -5.45
C LEU A 101 -11.13 -6.80 -4.96
N ALA A 102 -10.73 -7.00 -3.71
CA ALA A 102 -10.83 -8.26 -2.99
C ALA A 102 -11.21 -8.00 -1.51
N PRO A 103 -11.64 -9.02 -0.75
CA PRO A 103 -12.14 -8.82 0.61
C PRO A 103 -11.16 -8.10 1.55
N SER A 104 -9.86 -8.35 1.40
CA SER A 104 -8.80 -7.76 2.23
C SER A 104 -7.71 -7.09 1.39
N ARG A 105 -7.95 -6.88 0.08
CA ARG A 105 -6.95 -6.27 -0.81
C ARG A 105 -7.58 -5.38 -1.86
N ILE A 106 -6.92 -4.27 -2.16
CA ILE A 106 -7.15 -3.46 -3.35
C ILE A 106 -5.84 -3.47 -4.15
N ARG A 107 -5.92 -3.66 -5.46
CA ARG A 107 -4.81 -3.38 -6.37
C ARG A 107 -5.23 -2.37 -7.41
N MET A 108 -4.33 -1.52 -7.82
CA MET A 108 -4.56 -0.52 -8.84
C MET A 108 -3.34 -0.46 -9.76
N GLU A 109 -3.59 -0.51 -11.05
CA GLU A 109 -2.57 -0.25 -12.05
C GLU A 109 -2.48 1.27 -12.32
N VAL A 110 -1.27 1.77 -12.45
CA VAL A 110 -0.99 3.08 -13.01
C VAL A 110 -0.32 2.86 -14.36
N CYS A 111 -0.95 3.37 -15.41
CA CYS A 111 -0.50 3.21 -16.80
C CYS A 111 0.26 4.45 -17.27
N CYS A 112 1.31 4.24 -18.06
CA CYS A 112 2.14 5.25 -18.71
C CYS A 112 2.60 4.65 -20.04
N PRO A 113 1.89 4.93 -21.15
CA PRO A 113 2.17 4.31 -22.44
C PRO A 113 3.64 4.43 -22.88
N GLU A 114 4.30 5.53 -22.53
CA GLU A 114 5.70 5.81 -22.83
C GLU A 114 6.68 4.88 -22.12
N LEU A 115 6.29 4.31 -20.96
CA LEU A 115 7.10 3.38 -20.18
C LEU A 115 6.72 1.91 -20.43
N GLY A 116 5.61 1.66 -21.13
CA GLY A 116 5.14 0.35 -21.53
C GLY A 116 4.16 -0.30 -20.55
N SER A 117 3.84 -1.56 -20.83
CA SER A 117 2.91 -2.42 -20.08
C SER A 117 3.63 -3.71 -19.63
N PRO A 118 3.32 -4.27 -18.44
CA PRO A 118 2.35 -3.76 -17.46
C PRO A 118 2.81 -2.46 -16.79
N GLY A 119 1.83 -1.70 -16.28
CA GLY A 119 2.06 -0.46 -15.56
C GLY A 119 2.64 -0.67 -14.15
N LEU A 120 2.71 0.42 -13.38
CA LEU A 120 3.03 0.36 -11.96
C LEU A 120 1.84 -0.20 -11.19
N MET A 121 2.04 -1.33 -10.53
CA MET A 121 1.04 -1.95 -9.68
C MET A 121 1.19 -1.44 -8.25
N VAL A 122 0.17 -0.74 -7.74
CA VAL A 122 0.07 -0.34 -6.34
C VAL A 122 -0.95 -1.21 -5.64
N SER A 123 -0.60 -1.75 -4.48
CA SER A 123 -1.44 -2.67 -3.72
C SER A 123 -1.61 -2.20 -2.28
N PHE A 124 -2.79 -2.46 -1.73
CA PHE A 124 -3.15 -2.22 -0.34
C PHE A 124 -3.76 -3.49 0.22
N GLU A 125 -3.19 -4.02 1.28
CA GLU A 125 -3.63 -5.25 1.94
C GLU A 125 -3.93 -4.98 3.42
N GLU A 126 -5.09 -5.42 3.87
CA GLU A 126 -5.44 -5.42 5.28
C GLU A 126 -4.97 -6.73 5.91
N GLN A 127 -4.10 -6.62 6.91
CA GLN A 127 -3.58 -7.74 7.67
C GLN A 127 -3.60 -7.38 9.16
N ALA A 128 -4.41 -8.12 9.93
CA ALA A 128 -4.51 -8.01 11.39
C ALA A 128 -4.71 -6.56 11.90
N GLY A 129 -5.60 -5.81 11.25
CA GLY A 129 -5.93 -4.43 11.60
C GLY A 129 -4.96 -3.38 11.05
N ARG A 130 -3.94 -3.78 10.28
CA ARG A 130 -2.96 -2.87 9.67
C ARG A 130 -3.10 -2.85 8.16
N LEU A 131 -2.87 -1.68 7.56
CA LEU A 131 -2.85 -1.49 6.12
C LEU A 131 -1.40 -1.56 5.61
N LEU A 132 -1.09 -2.60 4.86
CA LEU A 132 0.19 -2.82 4.19
C LEU A 132 0.11 -2.34 2.74
N ALA A 133 1.05 -1.48 2.32
CA ALA A 133 1.15 -1.04 0.94
C ALA A 133 2.38 -1.63 0.24
N GLY A 134 2.26 -1.85 -1.07
CA GLY A 134 3.37 -2.25 -1.94
C GLY A 134 3.21 -1.62 -3.32
N ALA A 135 4.33 -1.29 -3.97
CA ALA A 135 4.36 -0.73 -5.31
C ALA A 135 5.46 -1.40 -6.13
N ALA A 136 5.08 -2.00 -7.26
CA ALA A 136 5.98 -2.76 -8.11
C ALA A 136 5.78 -2.39 -9.57
N ALA A 137 6.87 -2.13 -10.28
CA ALA A 137 6.84 -1.89 -11.72
C ALA A 137 8.14 -2.37 -12.36
N PRO A 138 8.34 -3.69 -12.49
CA PRO A 138 9.62 -4.25 -12.92
C PRO A 138 10.09 -3.69 -14.27
N ASP A 139 9.16 -3.36 -15.17
CA ASP A 139 9.47 -2.83 -16.49
C ASP A 139 9.56 -1.29 -16.56
N TRP A 140 8.93 -0.56 -15.63
CA TRP A 140 9.03 0.91 -15.59
C TRP A 140 10.27 1.38 -14.88
N LEU A 141 10.54 0.85 -13.68
CA LEU A 141 11.55 1.41 -12.78
C LEU A 141 12.94 1.52 -13.43
N PRO A 142 13.41 0.53 -14.24
CA PRO A 142 14.69 0.64 -14.93
C PRO A 142 14.76 1.73 -16.01
N LYS A 143 13.60 2.22 -16.50
CA LYS A 143 13.50 3.22 -17.56
C LYS A 143 13.38 4.65 -17.03
N LEU A 144 13.11 4.82 -15.73
CA LEU A 144 12.94 6.13 -15.12
C LEU A 144 14.28 6.86 -15.01
N THR A 145 14.27 8.15 -15.31
CA THR A 145 15.37 9.03 -14.91
C THR A 145 15.41 9.18 -13.39
N ALA A 146 16.53 9.66 -12.85
CA ALA A 146 16.64 9.92 -11.41
C ALA A 146 15.57 10.91 -10.90
N ASP A 147 15.21 11.91 -11.71
CA ASP A 147 14.18 12.89 -11.38
C ASP A 147 12.78 12.29 -11.41
N GLN A 148 12.46 11.45 -12.42
CA GLN A 148 11.20 10.74 -12.50
C GLN A 148 11.03 9.76 -11.34
N TYR A 149 12.08 9.01 -11.01
CA TYR A 149 12.09 8.11 -9.86
C TYR A 149 11.83 8.86 -8.55
N GLN A 150 12.45 10.03 -8.37
CA GLN A 150 12.24 10.84 -7.18
C GLN A 150 10.82 11.44 -7.13
N ALA A 151 10.29 11.94 -8.25
CA ALA A 151 8.93 12.45 -8.32
C ALA A 151 7.90 11.34 -7.99
N LEU A 152 8.10 10.13 -8.52
CA LEU A 152 7.29 8.97 -8.19
C LEU A 152 7.36 8.59 -6.71
N THR A 153 8.57 8.57 -6.14
CA THR A 153 8.78 8.27 -4.72
C THR A 153 8.12 9.32 -3.82
N ASP A 154 8.28 10.61 -4.13
CA ASP A 154 7.64 11.69 -3.37
C ASP A 154 6.10 11.57 -3.45
N ALA A 155 5.55 11.33 -4.64
CA ALA A 155 4.12 11.16 -4.87
C ALA A 155 3.55 9.95 -4.11
N LEU A 156 4.23 8.80 -4.15
CA LEU A 156 3.85 7.62 -3.38
C LEU A 156 3.89 7.86 -1.87
N ALA A 157 4.88 8.58 -1.37
CA ALA A 157 4.99 8.89 0.06
C ALA A 157 3.76 9.64 0.57
N GLY A 158 3.34 10.70 -0.13
CA GLY A 158 2.14 11.44 0.24
C GLY A 158 0.87 10.63 -0.01
N PHE A 159 0.79 9.90 -1.12
CA PHE A 159 -0.36 9.05 -1.42
C PHE A 159 -0.58 7.98 -0.34
N TYR A 160 0.48 7.34 0.15
CA TYR A 160 0.39 6.38 1.26
C TYR A 160 -0.05 7.04 2.57
N LYS A 161 0.33 8.29 2.83
CA LYS A 161 -0.19 9.04 4.00
C LYS A 161 -1.67 9.31 3.89
N LEU A 162 -2.11 9.78 2.73
CA LEU A 162 -3.51 10.06 2.43
C LEU A 162 -4.35 8.78 2.37
N ALA A 163 -3.75 7.64 2.03
CA ALA A 163 -4.38 6.33 2.09
C ALA A 163 -4.42 5.74 3.51
N GLY A 164 -3.71 6.31 4.49
CA GLY A 164 -3.67 5.78 5.86
C GLY A 164 -2.88 4.48 6.00
N VAL A 165 -1.80 4.33 5.24
CA VAL A 165 -0.90 3.17 5.26
C VAL A 165 -0.17 3.07 6.61
N ASP A 166 -0.14 1.86 7.16
CA ASP A 166 0.56 1.53 8.40
C ASP A 166 1.98 1.00 8.13
N LEU A 167 2.14 0.20 7.07
CA LEU A 167 3.34 -0.54 6.75
C LEU A 167 3.62 -0.48 5.24
N VAL A 168 4.90 -0.49 4.85
CA VAL A 168 5.33 -0.51 3.44
C VAL A 168 6.19 -1.75 3.18
N ARG A 169 5.75 -2.61 2.26
CA ARG A 169 6.37 -3.91 1.96
C ARG A 169 7.87 -3.79 1.59
N PRO A 170 8.26 -2.95 0.61
CA PRO A 170 9.68 -2.76 0.29
C PRO A 170 10.53 -2.27 1.47
N GLN A 171 9.94 -1.44 2.35
CA GLN A 171 10.65 -0.96 3.53
C GLN A 171 10.86 -2.07 4.57
N ILE A 172 9.84 -2.91 4.81
CA ILE A 172 9.99 -4.08 5.69
C ILE A 172 11.14 -4.96 5.20
N GLU A 173 11.18 -5.25 3.91
CA GLU A 173 12.22 -6.07 3.29
C GLU A 173 13.61 -5.42 3.42
N ALA A 174 13.70 -4.09 3.23
CA ALA A 174 14.94 -3.35 3.42
C ALA A 174 15.44 -3.39 4.86
N CYS A 175 14.55 -3.26 5.86
CA CYS A 175 14.91 -3.32 7.27
C CYS A 175 15.35 -4.71 7.73
N LEU A 176 14.67 -5.75 7.26
CA LEU A 176 14.93 -7.13 7.64
C LEU A 176 16.17 -7.72 6.95
N GLY A 177 16.53 -7.16 5.80
CA GLY A 177 17.69 -7.57 5.01
C GLY A 177 17.52 -8.94 4.35
N PRO A 178 18.54 -9.42 3.62
CA PRO A 178 18.43 -10.59 2.73
C PRO A 178 18.32 -11.93 3.47
N LYS A 179 18.48 -11.94 4.80
CA LYS A 179 18.43 -13.16 5.62
C LYS A 179 17.02 -13.58 5.98
N VAL A 180 16.04 -12.68 5.83
CA VAL A 180 14.63 -13.00 6.06
C VAL A 180 14.01 -13.44 4.74
N PHE A 181 13.47 -14.65 4.74
CA PHE A 181 12.87 -15.26 3.56
C PHE A 181 11.39 -14.88 3.42
N SER A 182 10.68 -14.77 4.54
CA SER A 182 9.29 -14.36 4.56
C SER A 182 8.90 -13.72 5.89
N TYR A 183 7.77 -13.02 5.89
CA TYR A 183 7.19 -12.42 7.08
C TYR A 183 5.66 -12.40 7.00
N THR A 184 5.00 -12.20 8.14
CA THR A 184 3.57 -11.99 8.21
C THR A 184 3.23 -10.94 9.27
N VAL A 185 2.23 -10.12 8.99
CA VAL A 185 1.75 -9.08 9.90
C VAL A 185 0.65 -9.68 10.78
N THR A 186 0.86 -9.70 12.09
CA THR A 186 -0.13 -10.15 13.08
C THR A 186 -0.58 -9.00 13.97
N ALA A 187 -1.53 -9.26 14.88
CA ALA A 187 -1.99 -8.27 15.84
C ALA A 187 -0.91 -7.94 16.89
N GLU A 188 0.00 -8.88 17.14
CA GLU A 188 1.06 -8.80 18.15
C GLU A 188 2.35 -8.21 17.59
N GLY A 189 2.68 -8.49 16.32
CA GLY A 189 3.96 -8.13 15.74
C GLY A 189 4.16 -8.56 14.29
N LEU A 190 5.38 -8.34 13.79
CA LEU A 190 5.85 -8.91 12.53
C LEU A 190 6.49 -10.25 12.83
N LEU A 191 5.89 -11.36 12.41
CA LEU A 191 6.56 -12.65 12.45
C LEU A 191 7.50 -12.75 11.25
N VAL A 192 8.70 -13.29 11.47
CA VAL A 192 9.73 -13.45 10.44
C VAL A 192 10.24 -14.88 10.40
N TRP A 193 10.58 -15.36 9.21
CA TRP A 193 11.13 -16.69 8.95
C TRP A 193 12.47 -16.55 8.21
N SER A 194 13.50 -17.27 8.67
CA SER A 194 14.74 -17.45 7.89
C SER A 194 14.66 -18.60 6.90
N GLY A 195 13.68 -19.50 7.07
CA GLY A 195 13.56 -20.75 6.31
C GLY A 195 14.43 -21.89 6.84
N LEU A 196 15.12 -21.71 7.97
CA LEU A 196 15.97 -22.74 8.58
C LEU A 196 15.18 -23.78 9.40
N HIS A 197 13.94 -23.50 9.79
CA HIS A 197 13.10 -24.37 10.61
C HIS A 197 11.62 -24.27 10.24
N SER A 198 10.84 -25.26 10.70
CA SER A 198 9.40 -25.32 10.50
C SER A 198 8.67 -24.46 11.53
N GLY A 199 8.79 -23.13 11.41
CA GLY A 199 8.19 -22.19 12.35
C GLY A 199 8.76 -20.79 12.21
N PRO A 200 8.07 -19.75 12.71
CA PRO A 200 8.60 -18.40 12.75
C PRO A 200 9.78 -18.32 13.71
N ASP A 201 10.87 -17.74 13.24
CA ASP A 201 12.09 -17.58 14.04
C ASP A 201 11.89 -16.56 15.16
N ALA A 202 11.29 -15.42 14.83
CA ALA A 202 11.17 -14.29 15.73
C ALA A 202 9.91 -13.46 15.46
N VAL A 203 9.52 -12.70 16.47
CA VAL A 203 8.49 -11.66 16.37
C VAL A 203 9.11 -10.29 16.65
N TYR A 204 8.84 -9.30 15.80
CA TYR A 204 9.02 -7.89 16.12
C TYR A 204 7.71 -7.36 16.71
N PRO A 205 7.57 -7.31 18.04
CA PRO A 205 6.31 -6.89 18.66
C PRO A 205 6.03 -5.42 18.34
N TRP A 206 4.76 -5.06 18.17
CA TRP A 206 4.34 -3.66 17.96
C TRP A 206 4.45 -2.77 19.19
N ALA A 207 4.93 -3.33 20.31
CA ALA A 207 5.00 -2.68 21.61
C ALA A 207 5.58 -1.26 21.50
N GLU A 208 4.95 -0.33 22.23
CA GLU A 208 5.29 1.07 22.19
C GLU A 208 6.75 1.30 22.62
N GLY A 209 7.51 1.91 21.72
CA GLY A 209 8.93 2.20 21.90
C GLY A 209 9.52 2.79 20.63
N GLU A 210 10.72 3.35 20.75
CA GLU A 210 11.47 3.91 19.62
C GLU A 210 12.15 2.83 18.77
N VAL A 211 12.43 1.66 19.37
CA VAL A 211 13.13 0.54 18.71
C VAL A 211 12.38 -0.76 18.95
N LEU A 212 12.05 -1.45 17.87
CA LEU A 212 11.43 -2.77 17.86
C LEU A 212 12.53 -3.82 17.98
N ARG A 213 12.54 -4.55 19.10
CA ARG A 213 13.52 -5.60 19.37
C ARG A 213 12.92 -6.96 19.04
N PRO A 214 13.55 -7.77 18.19
CA PRO A 214 13.05 -9.10 17.88
C PRO A 214 13.06 -9.97 19.13
N ARG A 215 11.98 -10.74 19.32
CA ARG A 215 11.87 -11.77 20.37
C ARG A 215 11.88 -13.13 19.69
N PRO A 216 12.78 -14.05 20.08
CA PRO A 216 12.84 -15.38 19.50
C PRO A 216 11.62 -16.18 19.95
N LEU A 217 11.08 -17.02 19.06
CA LEU A 217 9.93 -17.87 19.39
C LEU A 217 10.36 -19.32 19.72
N ASP A 218 11.35 -19.86 19.00
CA ASP A 218 11.77 -21.26 19.14
C ASP A 218 13.22 -21.43 19.65
N GLY A 219 13.72 -20.49 20.46
CA GLY A 219 15.09 -20.55 21.00
C GLY A 219 16.19 -20.36 19.95
N THR A 220 15.82 -19.95 18.75
CA THR A 220 16.70 -19.60 17.64
C THR A 220 17.49 -18.33 17.95
N GLY A 221 18.77 -18.32 17.55
CA GLY A 221 19.68 -17.21 17.82
C GLY A 221 19.20 -15.91 17.16
N LEU A 222 19.14 -14.83 17.94
CA LEU A 222 18.78 -13.49 17.48
C LEU A 222 19.86 -12.81 16.62
N ASP A 223 21.04 -13.41 16.48
CA ASP A 223 22.20 -12.83 15.77
C ASP A 223 21.91 -12.51 14.29
N SER A 224 20.86 -13.11 13.74
CA SER A 224 20.39 -12.86 12.37
C SER A 224 19.33 -11.74 12.26
N TYR A 225 18.84 -11.20 13.38
CA TYR A 225 17.71 -10.28 13.45
C TYR A 225 18.10 -8.99 14.19
N PRO A 226 18.45 -7.91 13.48
CA PRO A 226 18.81 -6.65 14.12
C PRO A 226 17.58 -5.98 14.76
N PRO A 227 17.74 -5.24 15.87
CA PRO A 227 16.69 -4.33 16.32
C PRO A 227 16.46 -3.24 15.26
N VAL A 228 15.19 -2.92 15.01
CA VAL A 228 14.79 -1.97 13.96
C VAL A 228 14.14 -0.74 14.62
N PRO A 229 14.56 0.49 14.32
CA PRO A 229 13.85 1.68 14.76
C PRO A 229 12.38 1.62 14.32
N ALA A 230 11.45 1.89 15.24
CA ALA A 230 10.02 1.81 14.95
C ALA A 230 9.61 2.79 13.83
N ALA A 231 10.30 3.92 13.69
CA ALA A 231 10.10 4.89 12.61
C ALA A 231 10.66 4.44 11.25
N GLU A 232 11.38 3.33 11.17
CA GLU A 232 11.80 2.71 9.91
C GLU A 232 10.84 1.59 9.47
N LEU A 233 9.98 1.09 10.36
CA LEU A 233 9.01 0.02 10.05
C LEU A 233 7.56 0.53 10.01
N LEU A 234 7.19 1.40 10.94
CA LEU A 234 5.84 1.93 11.10
C LEU A 234 5.71 3.27 10.34
N PHE A 235 5.09 3.23 9.18
CA PHE A 235 4.94 4.39 8.32
C PHE A 235 4.25 5.58 9.02
N PRO A 236 3.22 5.40 9.88
CA PRO A 236 2.59 6.51 10.60
C PRO A 236 3.54 7.33 11.47
N LYS A 237 4.64 6.75 11.97
CA LYS A 237 5.60 7.45 12.85
C LYS A 237 6.47 8.47 12.12
N VAL A 238 6.41 8.53 10.79
CA VAL A 238 7.23 9.45 9.99
C VAL A 238 6.34 10.56 9.44
N PRO A 239 6.32 11.77 10.03
CA PRO A 239 5.36 12.80 9.64
C PRO A 239 5.71 13.44 8.29
N VAL A 240 4.74 13.49 7.36
CA VAL A 240 4.80 14.43 6.22
C VAL A 240 4.04 15.67 6.64
N SER A 241 4.70 16.81 6.82
CA SER A 241 3.98 18.05 7.10
C SER A 241 3.27 18.55 5.84
N TRP A 242 2.10 19.19 6.00
CA TRP A 242 1.39 19.79 4.88
C TRP A 242 2.23 20.87 4.19
N LYS A 243 2.99 21.63 4.99
CA LYS A 243 3.88 22.68 4.49
C LYS A 243 4.96 22.10 3.58
N ASP A 244 5.68 21.08 4.03
CA ASP A 244 6.76 20.46 3.24
C ASP A 244 6.20 19.79 1.98
N TRP A 245 5.03 19.17 2.08
CA TRP A 245 4.31 18.60 0.95
C TRP A 245 4.02 19.65 -0.14
N VAL A 246 3.40 20.76 0.23
CA VAL A 246 3.08 21.84 -0.70
C VAL A 246 4.35 22.46 -1.27
N GLU A 247 5.33 22.77 -0.42
CA GLU A 247 6.59 23.39 -0.85
C GLU A 247 7.36 22.53 -1.85
N VAL A 248 7.39 21.20 -1.68
CA VAL A 248 8.02 20.29 -2.64
C VAL A 248 7.36 20.36 -4.01
N TRP A 249 6.02 20.33 -4.06
CA TRP A 249 5.30 20.32 -5.34
C TRP A 249 5.23 21.70 -6.00
N GLU A 250 5.17 22.80 -5.25
CA GLU A 250 5.25 24.16 -5.80
C GLU A 250 6.63 24.41 -6.44
N LYS A 251 7.73 24.06 -5.74
CA LYS A 251 9.08 24.20 -6.30
C LYS A 251 9.29 23.33 -7.54
N ASP A 252 8.73 22.12 -7.55
CA ASP A 252 8.76 21.25 -8.71
C ASP A 252 8.07 21.89 -9.92
N GLN A 253 6.87 22.44 -9.73
CA GLN A 253 6.11 23.13 -10.79
C GLN A 253 6.77 24.43 -11.25
N GLU A 254 7.52 25.10 -10.38
CA GLU A 254 8.32 26.29 -10.73
C GLU A 254 9.67 25.93 -11.38
N GLY A 255 10.08 24.66 -11.34
CA GLY A 255 11.36 24.20 -11.87
C GLY A 255 12.57 24.56 -11.00
N GLN A 256 12.37 24.86 -9.71
CA GLN A 256 13.41 25.31 -8.78
C GLN A 256 14.29 24.17 -8.21
N GLY A 257 14.44 23.07 -8.94
CA GLY A 257 15.32 21.96 -8.57
C GLY A 257 14.76 21.01 -7.50
N VAL A 258 15.60 20.06 -7.08
CA VAL A 258 15.23 18.81 -6.40
C VAL A 258 14.91 19.03 -4.91
N SER A 259 13.80 19.70 -4.61
CA SER A 259 13.22 19.64 -3.26
C SER A 259 12.64 18.24 -3.07
N ARG A 260 13.16 17.48 -2.10
CA ARG A 260 12.70 16.12 -1.77
C ARG A 260 11.91 16.16 -0.50
N LEU A 261 10.85 15.34 -0.40
CA LEU A 261 10.23 15.08 0.88
C LEU A 261 11.26 14.44 1.81
N ALA A 262 11.37 14.94 3.04
CA ALA A 262 12.26 14.37 4.04
C ALA A 262 11.96 12.88 4.29
N LEU A 263 10.69 12.48 4.13
CA LEU A 263 10.25 11.09 4.21
C LEU A 263 10.84 10.16 3.16
N ALA A 264 11.06 10.66 1.93
CA ALA A 264 11.69 9.88 0.86
C ALA A 264 13.20 9.67 1.11
N ARG A 265 13.79 10.36 2.11
CA ARG A 265 15.19 10.17 2.50
C ARG A 265 15.29 8.98 3.45
N GLY A 266 15.39 7.77 2.89
CA GLY A 266 15.70 6.54 3.62
C GLY A 266 14.60 5.49 3.64
N TRP A 267 13.38 5.83 3.21
CA TRP A 267 12.31 4.85 2.99
C TRP A 267 12.37 4.27 1.59
N VAL A 268 12.28 2.95 1.50
CA VAL A 268 12.09 2.22 0.25
C VAL A 268 10.59 2.07 0.02
N LEU A 269 10.06 2.77 -0.98
CA LEU A 269 8.62 2.76 -1.32
C LEU A 269 8.29 1.96 -2.58
N LEU A 270 9.32 1.63 -3.37
CA LEU A 270 9.22 0.94 -4.65
C LEU A 270 10.00 -0.38 -4.55
N GLU A 271 9.41 -1.46 -5.04
CA GLU A 271 10.08 -2.76 -5.11
C GLU A 271 11.18 -2.74 -6.19
N SER A 272 12.42 -2.91 -5.77
CA SER A 272 13.57 -3.04 -6.68
C SER A 272 13.68 -4.44 -7.31
N ARG A 273 12.88 -5.41 -6.85
CA ARG A 273 12.90 -6.81 -7.29
C ARG A 273 11.49 -7.40 -7.29
N PRO A 274 11.08 -8.17 -8.31
CA PRO A 274 9.91 -9.03 -8.17
C PRO A 274 10.23 -10.14 -7.16
N MET A 275 9.66 -10.06 -5.96
CA MET A 275 9.56 -11.21 -5.08
C MET A 275 8.45 -12.11 -5.64
N LEU A 276 8.81 -13.34 -6.01
CA LEU A 276 7.84 -14.40 -6.27
C LEU A 276 6.96 -14.54 -5.03
N VAL A 277 5.73 -14.03 -5.11
CA VAL A 277 4.73 -14.26 -4.08
C VAL A 277 4.52 -15.76 -4.00
N SER A 278 4.95 -16.35 -2.88
CA SER A 278 4.67 -17.74 -2.54
C SER A 278 3.16 -17.94 -2.53
N ALA A 279 2.68 -18.68 -3.52
CA ALA A 279 1.34 -19.25 -3.51
C ALA A 279 1.29 -20.28 -2.36
N ALA A 280 0.87 -19.85 -1.17
CA ALA A 280 0.35 -20.77 -0.18
C ALA A 280 -1.03 -21.24 -0.64
N ALA A 281 -1.02 -22.16 -1.61
CA ALA A 281 -2.13 -23.07 -1.83
C ALA A 281 -2.17 -24.00 -0.61
N THR A 282 -3.19 -23.84 0.22
CA THR A 282 -3.58 -24.87 1.17
C THR A 282 -4.19 -26.02 0.35
N PRO A 283 -3.64 -27.24 0.33
CA PRO A 283 -4.41 -28.38 -0.13
C PRO A 283 -5.35 -28.77 1.01
N VAL A 284 -6.62 -28.39 0.89
CA VAL A 284 -7.69 -29.10 1.61
C VAL A 284 -7.94 -30.37 0.80
N GLY A 285 -7.27 -31.46 1.20
CA GLY A 285 -7.66 -32.80 0.80
C GLY A 285 -8.95 -33.23 1.53
N PRO A 286 -9.72 -34.17 0.94
CA PRO A 286 -10.94 -34.71 1.53
C PRO A 286 -10.69 -35.51 2.83
#